data_AF-A0A3S1EU84-F1
#
_entry.id   AF-A0A3S1EU84-F1
#
_cell.length_a   1.000
_cell.length_b   1.000
_cell.length_c   1.000
_cell.angle_alpha   90.00
_cell.angle_beta   90.00
_cell.angle_gamma   90.00
#
_symmetry.space_group_name_H-M   'P 1'
#
loop_
_entity.id
_entity.type
_entity.pdbx_description
1 polymer ?
#
loop_
_entity_poly.entity_id
_entity_poly.type
_entity_poly.pdbx_seq_one_letter_code
_entity_poly.pdbx_strand_id
1 'polypeptide(L)'
;MAWTAKPGRAIPAGMKKGDHLFLVDGSGYIFRAYHALPPLNRKSDGLPTSAVLGFCNMVWKLMQDARNTSVGIAPTHFAVIFDYSSKTFRSDLYPEYKANRSAPPEDLIPQFGLIRQATVAFNLPCIEME
;
A
#
# COMPACT_ATOMS: atom_id res chain seq x y z
N MET A 1 -18.41 9.64 2.04
CA MET A 1 -18.18 10.90 1.29
C MET A 1 -17.79 10.51 -0.13
N ALA A 2 -18.57 10.94 -1.13
CA ALA A 2 -18.35 10.58 -2.53
C ALA A 2 -17.06 11.21 -3.06
N TRP A 3 -16.23 10.40 -3.72
CA TRP A 3 -15.02 10.84 -4.42
C TRP A 3 -15.43 11.60 -5.69
N THR A 4 -15.76 12.89 -5.56
CA THR A 4 -15.92 13.76 -6.73
C THR A 4 -14.53 14.02 -7.30
N ALA A 5 -14.25 13.42 -8.47
CA ALA A 5 -13.02 13.66 -9.21
C ALA A 5 -12.76 15.16 -9.36
N LYS A 6 -11.58 15.63 -8.96
CA LYS A 6 -11.16 17.02 -9.19
C LYS A 6 -11.24 17.33 -10.69
N PRO A 7 -11.88 18.43 -11.11
CA PRO A 7 -11.96 18.79 -12.52
C PRO A 7 -10.54 19.10 -13.01
N GLY A 8 -10.03 18.28 -13.94
CA GLY A 8 -8.70 18.43 -14.53
C GLY A 8 -7.83 17.17 -14.53
N ARG A 9 -8.19 16.10 -13.81
CA ARG A 9 -7.52 14.81 -14.00
C ARG A 9 -8.16 14.13 -15.21
N ALA A 10 -7.46 14.10 -16.34
CA ALA A 10 -7.88 13.33 -17.50
C ALA A 10 -8.26 11.92 -17.05
N ILE A 11 -9.48 11.49 -17.36
CA ILE A 11 -9.85 10.08 -17.23
C ILE A 11 -8.86 9.35 -18.15
N PRO A 12 -8.02 8.43 -17.64
CA PRO A 12 -7.10 7.71 -18.49
C PRO A 12 -7.94 7.04 -19.58
N ALA A 13 -7.54 7.20 -20.84
CA ALA A 13 -8.12 6.41 -21.91
C ALA A 13 -8.11 4.94 -21.48
N GLY A 14 -9.21 4.22 -21.68
CA GLY A 14 -9.35 2.84 -21.21
C GLY A 14 -8.13 1.98 -21.59
N MET A 15 -7.76 1.05 -20.70
CA MET A 15 -6.59 0.20 -20.87
C MET A 15 -6.57 -0.45 -22.26
N LYS A 16 -5.42 -0.38 -22.94
CA LYS A 16 -5.23 -0.91 -24.29
C LYS A 16 -4.51 -2.24 -24.26
N LYS A 17 -4.57 -2.97 -25.37
CA LYS A 17 -3.78 -4.19 -25.57
C LYS A 17 -2.28 -3.84 -25.49
N GLY A 18 -1.57 -4.47 -24.56
CA GLY A 18 -0.15 -4.19 -24.29
C GLY A 18 0.10 -3.30 -23.07
N ASP A 19 -0.96 -2.75 -22.47
CA ASP A 19 -0.85 -2.11 -21.17
C ASP A 19 -0.72 -3.17 -20.08
N HIS A 20 0.10 -2.83 -19.08
CA HIS A 20 0.32 -3.66 -17.90
C HIS A 20 0.01 -2.86 -16.64
N LEU A 21 -0.90 -3.41 -15.83
CA LEU A 21 -1.33 -2.85 -14.55
C LEU A 21 -0.67 -3.61 -13.40
N PHE A 22 0.04 -2.86 -12.56
CA PHE A 22 0.65 -3.39 -11.35
C PHE A 22 -0.17 -2.97 -10.15
N LEU A 23 -0.66 -3.97 -9.41
CA LEU A 23 -1.40 -3.78 -8.17
C LEU A 23 -0.58 -4.31 -7.02
N VAL A 24 -0.25 -3.44 -6.08
CA VAL A 24 0.51 -3.79 -4.88
C VAL A 24 -0.47 -3.98 -3.72
N ASP A 25 -0.41 -5.14 -3.06
CA ASP A 25 -1.07 -5.36 -1.76
C ASP A 25 -0.33 -4.54 -0.69
N GLY A 26 -0.86 -3.36 -0.37
CA GLY A 26 -0.29 -2.44 0.60
C GLY A 26 -0.24 -3.06 2.01
N SER A 27 -1.32 -3.73 2.43
CA SER A 27 -1.38 -4.38 3.74
C SER A 27 -0.29 -5.43 3.89
N GLY A 28 -0.16 -6.34 2.92
CA GLY A 28 0.90 -7.35 2.91
C GLY A 28 2.31 -6.75 2.87
N TYR A 29 2.51 -5.67 2.13
CA TYR A 29 3.80 -4.96 2.10
C TYR A 29 4.16 -4.35 3.45
N ILE A 30 3.19 -3.75 4.15
CA ILE A 30 3.43 -3.15 5.47
C ILE A 30 3.93 -4.20 6.48
N PHE A 31 3.24 -5.33 6.59
CA PHE A 31 3.65 -6.39 7.53
C PHE A 31 5.02 -6.96 7.18
N ARG A 32 5.33 -7.15 5.88
CA ARG A 32 6.66 -7.59 5.45
C ARG A 32 7.74 -6.56 5.79
N ALA A 33 7.47 -5.28 5.57
CA ALA A 33 8.40 -4.21 5.90
C ALA A 33 8.67 -4.12 7.41
N TYR A 34 7.62 -4.28 8.23
CA TYR A 34 7.73 -4.28 9.68
C TYR A 34 8.66 -5.38 10.21
N HIS A 35 8.60 -6.58 9.66
CA HIS A 35 9.46 -7.70 10.07
C HIS A 35 10.84 -7.73 9.41
N ALA A 36 11.06 -6.98 8.34
CA ALA A 36 12.31 -7.02 7.56
C ALA A 36 13.43 -6.16 8.16
N LEU A 37 13.08 -5.11 8.91
CA LEU A 37 14.05 -4.15 9.45
C LEU A 37 14.02 -4.15 10.98
N PRO A 38 15.16 -3.90 11.64
CA PRO A 38 15.18 -3.70 13.08
C PRO A 38 14.32 -2.47 13.47
N PRO A 39 13.85 -2.39 14.72
CA PRO A 39 13.13 -1.21 15.21
C PRO A 39 13.95 0.07 15.00
N LEU A 40 13.31 1.07 14.38
CA LEU A 40 13.91 2.37 14.10
C LEU A 40 12.94 3.45 14.54
N ASN A 41 13.41 4.34 15.40
CA ASN A 41 12.60 5.42 15.95
C ASN A 41 13.09 6.76 15.43
N ARG A 42 12.15 7.63 15.05
CA ARG A 42 12.43 8.99 14.65
C ARG A 42 12.99 9.77 15.84
N LYS A 43 14.16 10.38 15.66
CA LYS A 43 14.90 11.06 16.75
C LYS A 43 14.15 12.22 17.40
N SER A 44 13.23 12.88 16.69
CA SER A 44 12.54 14.07 17.17
C SER A 44 11.45 13.79 18.21
N ASP A 45 10.75 12.65 18.09
CA ASP A 45 9.57 12.35 18.91
C ASP A 45 9.41 10.85 19.24
N GLY A 46 10.40 10.03 18.90
CA GLY A 46 10.41 8.60 19.23
C GLY A 46 9.49 7.73 18.38
N LEU A 47 8.81 8.30 17.37
CA LEU A 47 7.86 7.55 16.55
C LEU A 47 8.55 6.36 15.83
N PRO A 48 8.04 5.13 15.93
CA PRO A 48 8.52 4.00 15.14
C PRO A 48 8.36 4.28 13.65
N THR A 49 9.36 3.93 12.85
CA THR A 49 9.42 4.24 11.40
C THR A 49 10.04 3.12 10.56
N SER A 50 10.36 1.97 11.16
CA SER A 50 10.97 0.82 10.48
C SER A 50 10.10 0.30 9.33
N ALA A 51 8.79 0.16 9.54
CA ALA A 51 7.87 -0.30 8.50
C ALA A 51 7.68 0.74 7.39
N VAL A 52 7.70 2.04 7.72
CA VAL A 52 7.66 3.12 6.72
C VAL A 52 8.87 3.03 5.79
N LEU A 53 10.07 2.94 6.36
CA LEU A 53 11.32 2.84 5.58
C LEU A 53 11.34 1.56 4.74
N GLY A 54 11.00 0.42 5.34
CA GLY A 54 10.95 -0.86 4.63
C GLY A 54 9.97 -0.83 3.46
N PHE A 55 8.77 -0.26 3.67
CA PHE A 55 7.77 -0.09 2.63
C PHE A 55 8.28 0.77 1.48
N CYS A 56 8.86 1.94 1.79
CA CYS A 56 9.43 2.84 0.78
C CYS A 56 10.52 2.15 -0.04
N ASN A 57 11.42 1.40 0.61
CA ASN A 57 12.49 0.66 -0.07
C ASN A 57 11.93 -0.43 -1.00
N MET A 58 10.91 -1.16 -0.56
CA MET A 58 10.27 -2.20 -1.36
C MET A 58 9.55 -1.63 -2.59
N VAL A 59 8.80 -0.54 -2.41
CA VAL A 59 8.12 0.15 -3.53
C VAL A 59 9.14 0.73 -4.50
N TRP A 60 10.17 1.41 -4.00
CA TRP A 60 11.23 2.00 -4.81
C TRP A 60 11.98 0.94 -5.63
N LYS A 61 12.31 -0.20 -5.02
CA LYS A 61 12.94 -1.33 -5.70
C LYS A 61 12.02 -1.89 -6.78
N LEU A 62 10.75 -2.15 -6.47
CA LEU A 62 9.78 -2.63 -7.44
C LEU A 62 9.66 -1.68 -8.64
N MET A 63 9.60 -0.38 -8.41
CA MET A 63 9.53 0.63 -9.49
C MET A 63 10.80 0.63 -10.36
N GLN A 64 11.97 0.48 -9.76
CA GLN A 64 13.23 0.40 -10.50
C GLN A 64 13.34 -0.88 -11.33
N ASP A 65 13.08 -2.04 -10.72
CA ASP A 65 13.16 -3.33 -11.38
C ASP A 65 12.16 -3.40 -12.55
N ALA A 66 10.94 -2.89 -12.34
CA ALA A 66 9.89 -2.84 -13.34
C ALA A 66 10.22 -1.88 -14.51
N ARG A 67 11.00 -0.82 -14.26
CA ARG A 67 11.51 0.06 -15.34
C ARG A 67 12.66 -0.58 -16.12
N ASN A 68 13.43 -1.46 -15.50
CA ASN A 68 14.68 -1.97 -16.08
C ASN A 68 14.47 -3.10 -17.12
N THR A 69 13.24 -3.38 -17.57
CA THR A 69 12.89 -4.49 -18.50
C THR A 69 13.40 -5.89 -18.10
N SER A 70 14.10 -6.03 -16.98
CA SER A 70 14.66 -7.28 -16.47
C SER A 70 13.55 -8.27 -16.08
N VAL A 71 12.35 -7.75 -15.83
CA VAL A 71 11.11 -8.50 -15.56
C VAL A 71 10.30 -8.77 -16.84
N GLY A 72 10.80 -8.38 -18.02
CA GLY A 72 10.16 -8.58 -19.32
C GLY A 72 8.92 -7.71 -19.60
N ILE A 73 8.45 -6.95 -18.61
CA ILE A 73 7.19 -6.18 -18.67
C ILE A 73 7.38 -4.83 -17.98
N ALA A 74 7.16 -3.74 -18.71
CA ALA A 74 7.14 -2.38 -18.15
C ALA A 74 5.70 -2.01 -17.71
N PRO A 75 5.49 -1.55 -16.46
CA PRO A 75 4.17 -1.16 -15.98
C PRO A 75 3.75 0.15 -16.64
N THR A 76 2.58 0.13 -17.28
CA THR A 76 1.90 1.33 -17.80
C THR A 76 1.06 2.01 -16.72
N HIS A 77 0.58 1.23 -15.76
CA HIS A 77 -0.28 1.67 -14.67
C HIS A 77 0.18 1.01 -13.38
N PHE A 78 0.10 1.75 -12.27
CA PHE A 78 0.55 1.29 -10.96
C PHE A 78 -0.41 1.82 -9.88
N ALA A 79 -0.81 0.97 -8.94
CA ALA A 79 -1.58 1.38 -7.76
C ALA A 79 -1.23 0.53 -6.54
N VAL A 80 -1.37 1.13 -5.36
CA VAL A 80 -1.29 0.43 -4.07
C VAL A 80 -2.70 0.30 -3.51
N ILE A 81 -3.07 -0.93 -3.17
CA ILE A 81 -4.39 -1.28 -2.65
C ILE A 81 -4.26 -1.55 -1.16
N PHE A 82 -5.03 -0.85 -0.35
CA PHE A 82 -5.09 -1.08 1.09
C PHE A 82 -6.41 -1.76 1.45
N ASP A 83 -6.32 -2.80 2.29
CA ASP A 83 -7.51 -3.43 2.87
C ASP A 83 -8.15 -2.47 3.87
N TYR A 84 -9.45 -2.22 3.71
CA TYR A 84 -10.24 -1.58 4.74
C TYR A 84 -10.53 -2.60 5.85
N SER A 85 -10.23 -2.24 7.10
CA SER A 85 -10.27 -3.17 8.24
C SER A 85 -11.60 -3.21 8.97
N SER A 86 -12.59 -2.39 8.59
CA SER A 86 -13.90 -2.42 9.25
C SER A 86 -14.66 -3.69 8.83
N LYS A 87 -15.61 -4.12 9.66
CA LYS A 87 -16.40 -5.35 9.46
C LYS A 87 -16.83 -5.49 8.01
N THR A 88 -16.31 -6.53 7.36
CA THR A 88 -16.66 -6.81 5.97
C THR A 88 -17.88 -7.71 5.92
N PHE A 89 -18.62 -7.70 4.82
CA PHE A 89 -19.65 -8.72 4.53
C PHE A 89 -19.19 -10.16 4.80
N ARG A 90 -17.88 -10.44 4.64
CA ARG A 90 -17.29 -11.76 4.92
C ARG A 90 -17.27 -12.11 6.41
N SER A 91 -17.09 -11.10 7.27
CA SER A 91 -17.17 -11.24 8.72
C SER A 91 -18.61 -11.48 9.19
N ASP A 92 -19.60 -10.90 8.50
CA ASP A 92 -21.01 -11.13 8.80
C ASP A 92 -21.50 -12.51 8.31
N LEU A 93 -20.96 -12.98 7.18
CA LEU A 93 -21.27 -14.30 6.62
C LEU A 93 -20.58 -15.44 7.38
N TYR A 94 -19.34 -15.22 7.86
CA TYR A 94 -18.56 -16.21 8.57
C TYR A 94 -17.83 -15.56 9.76
N PRO A 95 -18.37 -15.69 11.00
CA PRO A 95 -17.82 -15.05 12.19
C PRO A 95 -16.36 -15.43 12.49
N GLU A 96 -15.93 -16.63 12.12
CA GLU A 96 -14.56 -17.11 12.33
C GLU A 96 -13.59 -16.61 11.23
N TYR A 97 -14.08 -15.87 10.23
CA TYR A 97 -13.25 -15.30 9.18
C TYR A 97 -12.21 -14.34 9.76
N LYS A 98 -10.92 -14.69 9.62
CA LYS A 98 -9.78 -13.96 10.20
C LYS A 98 -9.82 -13.82 11.73
N ALA A 99 -10.65 -14.58 12.45
CA ALA A 99 -10.75 -14.51 13.91
C ALA A 99 -9.43 -14.84 14.63
N ASN A 100 -8.58 -15.68 14.03
CA ASN A 100 -7.26 -16.02 14.55
C ASN A 100 -6.17 -14.98 14.22
N ARG A 101 -6.51 -13.88 13.54
CA ARG A 101 -5.53 -12.85 13.20
C ARG A 101 -5.26 -11.99 14.42
N SER A 102 -4.03 -12.03 14.93
CA SER A 102 -3.59 -11.14 15.99
C SER A 102 -3.76 -9.68 15.58
N ALA A 103 -4.10 -8.83 16.55
CA ALA A 103 -4.09 -7.39 16.34
C ALA A 103 -2.71 -6.94 15.82
N PRO A 104 -2.64 -5.94 14.93
CA PRO A 104 -1.36 -5.38 14.53
C PRO A 104 -0.58 -4.87 15.75
N PRO A 105 0.76 -5.05 15.78
CA PRO A 105 1.60 -4.56 16.87
C PRO A 105 1.39 -3.06 17.16
N GLU A 106 1.44 -2.66 18.44
CA GLU A 106 1.15 -1.28 18.86
C GLU A 106 2.08 -0.24 18.22
N ASP A 107 3.33 -0.62 17.95
CA ASP A 107 4.34 0.21 17.29
C ASP A 107 4.19 0.26 15.77
N LEU A 108 3.43 -0.67 15.17
CA LEU A 108 3.07 -0.65 13.75
C LEU A 108 1.87 0.24 13.46
N ILE A 109 0.88 0.26 14.35
CA ILE A 109 -0.35 1.06 14.18
C ILE A 109 -0.09 2.53 13.78
N PRO A 110 0.79 3.30 14.46
CA PRO A 110 1.00 4.70 14.11
C PRO A 110 1.70 4.89 12.76
N GLN A 111 2.33 3.83 12.21
CA GLN A 111 3.02 3.88 10.91
C GLN A 111 2.06 3.77 9.72
N PHE A 112 0.86 3.22 9.89
CA PHE A 112 -0.10 3.05 8.78
C PHE A 112 -0.49 4.37 8.11
N GLY A 113 -0.65 5.44 8.89
CA GLY A 113 -0.95 6.77 8.37
C GLY A 113 0.22 7.32 7.53
N LEU A 114 1.45 7.15 8.03
CA LEU A 114 2.66 7.58 7.33
C LEU A 114 2.89 6.80 6.04
N ILE A 115 2.56 5.50 6.00
CA ILE A 115 2.72 4.68 4.80
C ILE A 115 1.77 5.10 3.68
N ARG A 116 0.52 5.47 4.04
CA ARG A 116 -0.40 6.08 3.07
C ARG A 116 0.15 7.40 2.53
N GLN A 117 0.68 8.26 3.41
CA GLN A 117 1.32 9.51 3.00
C GLN A 117 2.53 9.25 2.09
N ALA A 118 3.35 8.25 2.39
CA ALA A 118 4.49 7.86 1.56
C ALA A 118 4.02 7.38 0.18
N THR A 119 2.94 6.60 0.10
CA THR A 119 2.37 6.15 -1.18
C THR A 119 1.93 7.34 -2.05
N VAL A 120 1.26 8.33 -1.44
CA VAL A 120 0.91 9.57 -2.13
C VAL A 120 2.15 10.36 -2.55
N ALA A 121 3.19 10.41 -1.72
CA ALA A 121 4.45 11.08 -2.03
C ALA A 121 5.22 10.42 -3.20
N PHE A 122 5.11 9.10 -3.37
CA PHE A 122 5.57 8.39 -4.57
C PHE A 122 4.72 8.68 -5.83
N ASN A 123 3.69 9.53 -5.71
CA ASN A 123 2.70 9.81 -6.74
C ASN A 123 1.95 8.56 -7.21
N LEU A 124 1.75 7.60 -6.30
CA LEU A 124 1.00 6.38 -6.57
C LEU A 124 -0.44 6.54 -6.08
N PRO A 125 -1.44 6.06 -6.86
CA PRO A 125 -2.80 5.89 -6.36
C PRO A 125 -2.82 5.01 -5.12
N CYS A 126 -3.35 5.57 -4.03
CA CYS A 126 -3.68 4.86 -2.79
C CYS A 126 -5.19 4.56 -2.85
N ILE A 127 -5.54 3.30 -3.10
CA ILE A 127 -6.94 2.87 -3.28
C ILE A 127 -7.35 2.04 -2.07
N GLU A 128 -8.45 2.45 -1.44
CA GLU A 128 -9.12 1.72 -0.37
C GLU A 128 -10.63 1.79 -0.64
N MET A 129 -11.34 0.68 -0.43
CA MET A 129 -12.80 0.60 -0.61
C MET A 129 -13.43 0.04 0.66
N GLU A 130 -14.50 0.70 1.09
CA GLU A 130 -15.39 0.28 2.19
C GLU A 130 -16.38 -0.79 1.71
#